data_AF-A0ABD0R796-F1
#
_entry.id   AF-A0ABD0R796-F1
#
_cell.length_a   1.000
_cell.length_b   1.000
_cell.length_c   1.000
_cell.angle_alpha   90.00
_cell.angle_beta   90.00
_cell.angle_gamma   90.00
#
_symmetry.space_group_name_H-M   'P 1'
#
loop_
_entity.id
_entity.type
_entity.pdbx_description
1 polymer ?
#
loop_
_entity_poly.entity_id
_entity_poly.type
_entity_poly.pdbx_seq_one_letter_code
_entity_poly.pdbx_strand_id
1 'polypeptide(L)'
;WKHKREFLAAQKEMKFPEHSLKTECPTRIIEQQKAIAHVLSSDKKSCHLIPTWQDMDVLEAINKSLHPLVNFTDALVSFVKPVLHLFNASILKVKDDDTDLSRAIKSKILEYLNEKYSDPDIQALLDMASTVDPRFKMRYTAENKTTIQSRLKSEMQTLAMMVPPQETAQETSEEDAEAGCAPKKKMTLGSYFKTAEQALPPNNQESSVA
;
A
#
# COMPACT_ATOMS: atom_id res chain seq x y z
N TRP A 1 30.24 -4.03 -11.56
CA TRP A 1 29.81 -5.14 -12.44
C TRP A 1 30.00 -6.52 -11.81
N LYS A 2 31.18 -6.86 -11.28
CA LYS A 2 31.47 -8.17 -10.66
C LYS A 2 30.53 -8.53 -9.49
N HIS A 3 30.43 -7.70 -8.46
CA HIS A 3 29.53 -7.94 -7.31
C HIS A 3 28.04 -7.99 -7.69
N LYS A 4 27.61 -7.24 -8.72
CA LYS A 4 26.22 -7.29 -9.21
C LYS A 4 25.89 -8.66 -9.82
N ARG A 5 26.84 -9.28 -10.52
CA ARG A 5 26.69 -10.62 -11.10
C ARG A 5 26.74 -11.70 -10.02
N GLU A 6 27.64 -11.57 -9.06
CA GLU A 6 27.76 -12.48 -7.91
C GLU A 6 26.50 -12.44 -7.03
N PHE A 7 25.92 -11.25 -6.85
CA PHE A 7 24.67 -11.07 -6.13
C PHE A 7 23.47 -11.71 -6.84
N LEU A 8 23.35 -11.55 -8.16
CA LEU A 8 22.31 -12.26 -8.93
C LEU A 8 22.48 -13.78 -8.88
N ALA A 9 23.72 -14.28 -8.85
CA ALA A 9 23.99 -15.70 -8.69
C ALA A 9 23.58 -16.21 -7.30
N ALA A 10 23.94 -15.47 -6.25
CA ALA A 10 23.55 -15.78 -4.87
C ALA A 10 22.02 -15.73 -4.66
N GLN A 11 21.33 -14.77 -5.30
CA GLN A 11 19.87 -14.69 -5.29
C GLN A 11 19.23 -15.94 -5.91
N LYS A 12 19.75 -16.40 -7.07
CA LYS A 12 19.27 -17.63 -7.72
C LYS A 12 19.53 -18.88 -6.91
N GLU A 13 20.72 -19.01 -6.33
CA GLU A 13 21.10 -20.17 -5.51
C GLU A 13 20.25 -20.28 -4.24
N MET A 14 19.98 -19.15 -3.58
CA MET A 14 19.19 -19.10 -2.35
C MET A 14 17.68 -18.92 -2.58
N LYS A 15 17.23 -18.95 -3.85
CA LYS A 15 15.81 -18.76 -4.24
C LYS A 15 15.21 -17.44 -3.74
N PHE A 16 16.00 -16.37 -3.67
CA PHE A 16 15.49 -15.02 -3.40
C PHE A 16 14.98 -14.36 -4.70
N PRO A 17 14.04 -13.40 -4.60
CA PRO A 17 13.64 -12.58 -5.72
C PRO A 17 14.84 -11.85 -6.33
N GLU A 18 14.92 -11.84 -7.66
CA GLU A 18 15.99 -11.17 -8.41
C GLU A 18 15.74 -9.65 -8.38
N HIS A 19 16.22 -9.01 -7.32
CA HIS A 19 16.05 -7.59 -7.07
C HIS A 19 17.38 -6.86 -7.10
N SER A 20 17.40 -5.68 -7.72
CA SER A 20 18.50 -4.73 -7.51
C SER A 20 18.40 -4.11 -6.12
N LEU A 21 19.54 -4.00 -5.44
CA LEU A 21 19.67 -3.21 -4.23
C LEU A 21 19.62 -1.73 -4.62
N LYS A 22 18.45 -1.12 -4.45
CA LYS A 22 18.30 0.33 -4.48
C LYS A 22 18.49 0.82 -3.05
N THR A 23 19.45 1.73 -2.86
CA THR A 23 19.88 2.25 -1.55
C THR A 23 18.77 2.90 -0.72
N GLU A 24 17.65 3.26 -1.35
CA GLU A 24 16.55 3.98 -0.73
C GLU A 24 15.41 3.09 -0.22
N CYS A 25 15.57 1.76 -0.23
CA CYS A 25 14.52 0.84 0.22
C CYS A 25 15.03 -0.09 1.33
N PRO A 26 14.86 0.28 2.62
CA PRO A 26 15.24 -0.55 3.77
C PRO A 26 14.70 -1.99 3.69
N THR A 27 13.48 -2.14 3.17
CA THR A 27 12.83 -3.45 2.91
C THR A 27 13.67 -4.38 2.03
N ARG A 28 14.32 -3.85 0.99
CA ARG A 28 15.15 -4.65 0.07
C ARG A 28 16.42 -5.16 0.73
N ILE A 29 16.98 -4.41 1.67
CA ILE A 29 18.20 -4.78 2.39
C ILE A 29 17.89 -5.90 3.39
N ILE A 30 16.78 -5.76 4.14
CA ILE A 30 16.32 -6.77 5.10
C ILE A 30 16.01 -8.09 4.38
N GLU A 31 15.24 -8.04 3.28
CA GLU A 31 14.86 -9.23 2.52
C GLU A 31 16.06 -10.01 1.96
N GLN A 32 17.10 -9.29 1.54
CA GLN A 32 18.24 -9.85 0.81
C GLN A 32 19.49 -10.03 1.69
N GLN A 33 19.35 -9.90 3.02
CA GLN A 33 20.47 -9.91 3.97
C GLN A 33 21.40 -11.11 3.78
N LYS A 34 20.86 -12.31 3.59
CA LYS A 34 21.64 -13.55 3.41
C LYS A 34 22.45 -13.54 2.11
N ALA A 35 21.84 -13.07 1.01
CA ALA A 35 22.54 -12.94 -0.27
C ALA A 35 23.64 -11.85 -0.21
N ILE A 36 23.38 -10.75 0.49
CA ILE A 36 24.37 -9.68 0.73
C ILE A 36 25.56 -10.22 1.54
N ALA A 37 25.29 -10.89 2.67
CA ALA A 37 26.32 -11.47 3.52
C ALA A 37 27.19 -12.48 2.76
N HIS A 38 26.59 -13.33 1.93
CA HIS A 38 27.31 -14.31 1.12
C HIS A 38 28.27 -13.67 0.12
N VAL A 39 27.82 -12.66 -0.64
CA VAL A 39 28.66 -11.95 -1.61
C VAL A 39 29.80 -11.21 -0.93
N LEU A 40 29.52 -10.52 0.18
CA LEU A 40 30.52 -9.73 0.91
C LEU A 40 31.50 -10.59 1.72
N SER A 41 31.09 -11.77 2.18
CA SER A 41 31.98 -12.71 2.87
C SER A 41 33.04 -13.32 1.94
N SER A 42 32.75 -13.38 0.64
CA SER A 42 33.64 -13.93 -0.38
C SER A 42 34.80 -13.00 -0.74
N ASP A 43 34.75 -11.71 -0.37
CA ASP A 43 35.79 -10.72 -0.62
C ASP A 43 36.30 -10.10 0.69
N LYS A 44 37.57 -10.39 1.02
CA LYS A 44 38.23 -9.88 2.24
C LYS A 44 38.25 -8.35 2.33
N LYS A 45 38.15 -7.63 1.19
CA LYS A 45 38.13 -6.17 1.20
C LYS A 45 36.76 -5.59 1.54
N SER A 46 35.68 -6.36 1.38
CA SER A 46 34.30 -5.89 1.57
C SER A 46 33.56 -6.62 2.70
N CYS A 47 34.20 -7.60 3.35
CA CYS A 47 33.64 -8.30 4.52
C CYS A 47 33.29 -7.36 5.69
N HIS A 48 33.95 -6.22 5.81
CA HIS A 48 33.65 -5.20 6.83
C HIS A 48 32.36 -4.42 6.55
N LEU A 49 31.75 -4.60 5.35
CA LEU A 49 30.48 -3.98 4.96
C LEU A 49 29.29 -4.91 5.21
N ILE A 50 29.50 -6.11 5.74
CA ILE A 50 28.41 -7.01 6.13
C ILE A 50 27.62 -6.29 7.23
N PRO A 51 26.32 -6.02 7.02
CA PRO A 51 25.51 -5.35 8.03
C PRO A 51 25.52 -6.13 9.33
N THR A 52 25.79 -5.43 10.42
CA THR A 52 25.76 -5.99 11.77
C THR A 52 24.32 -6.20 12.23
N TRP A 53 24.15 -6.92 13.34
CA TRP A 53 22.84 -7.07 13.96
C TRP A 53 22.22 -5.72 14.35
N GLN A 54 23.04 -4.74 14.78
CA GLN A 54 22.56 -3.39 15.10
C GLN A 54 22.04 -2.66 13.86
N ASP A 55 22.73 -2.78 12.73
CA ASP A 55 22.26 -2.20 11.46
C ASP A 55 20.92 -2.81 11.04
N MET A 56 20.76 -4.12 11.24
CA MET A 56 19.52 -4.84 10.94
C MET A 56 18.37 -4.41 11.86
N ASP A 57 18.63 -4.27 13.15
CA ASP A 57 17.65 -3.79 14.12
C ASP A 57 17.16 -2.38 13.79
N VAL A 58 18.07 -1.47 13.41
CA VAL A 58 17.72 -0.12 12.98
C VAL A 58 16.86 -0.15 11.70
N LEU A 59 17.26 -0.93 10.69
CA LEU A 59 16.50 -1.07 9.46
C LEU A 59 15.12 -1.68 9.69
N GLU A 60 15.02 -2.66 10.59
CA GLU A 60 13.75 -3.28 10.96
C GLU A 60 12.85 -2.30 11.73
N ALA A 61 13.42 -1.49 12.63
CA ALA A 61 12.69 -0.44 13.34
C ALA A 61 12.15 0.63 12.37
N ILE A 62 12.96 1.06 11.40
CA ILE A 62 12.53 1.98 10.33
C ILE A 62 11.39 1.34 9.53
N ASN A 63 11.54 0.09 9.10
CA ASN A 63 10.52 -0.61 8.32
C ASN A 63 9.20 -0.75 9.11
N LYS A 64 9.27 -1.15 10.38
CA LYS A 64 8.10 -1.24 11.28
C LYS A 64 7.40 0.11 11.47
N SER A 65 8.16 1.19 11.58
CA SER A 65 7.62 2.54 11.76
C SER A 65 6.97 3.10 10.50
N LEU A 66 7.51 2.78 9.32
CA LEU A 66 6.99 3.25 8.03
C LEU A 66 5.87 2.36 7.46
N HIS A 67 5.79 1.10 7.86
CA HIS A 67 4.80 0.15 7.34
C HIS A 67 3.33 0.63 7.50
N PRO A 68 2.92 1.24 8.63
CA PRO A 68 1.58 1.83 8.75
C PRO A 68 1.29 2.90 7.70
N LEU A 69 2.30 3.68 7.27
CA LEU A 69 2.13 4.74 6.27
C LEU A 69 1.83 4.19 4.88
N VAL A 70 2.35 3.01 4.53
CA VAL A 70 2.03 2.33 3.26
C VAL A 70 0.55 2.00 3.21
N ASN A 71 0.04 1.31 4.24
CA ASN A 71 -1.38 0.96 4.32
C ASN A 71 -2.29 2.19 4.40
N PHE A 72 -1.83 3.25 5.06
CA PHE A 72 -2.54 4.52 5.14
C PHE A 72 -2.59 5.21 3.77
N THR A 73 -1.48 5.22 3.03
CA THR A 73 -1.39 5.82 1.70
C THR A 73 -2.25 5.05 0.71
N ASP A 74 -2.20 3.71 0.72
CA ASP A 74 -3.07 2.86 -0.11
C ASP A 74 -4.55 3.14 0.17
N ALA A 75 -4.91 3.27 1.45
CA ALA A 75 -6.26 3.66 1.84
C ALA A 75 -6.61 5.05 1.29
N LEU A 76 -5.73 6.05 1.38
CA LEU A 76 -5.98 7.40 0.87
C LEU A 76 -6.11 7.44 -0.66
N VAL A 77 -5.26 6.75 -1.41
CA VAL A 77 -5.28 6.77 -2.89
C VAL A 77 -6.61 6.20 -3.42
N SER A 78 -7.17 5.17 -2.77
CA SER A 78 -8.45 4.59 -3.19
C SER A 78 -9.66 5.52 -2.98
N PHE A 79 -9.55 6.52 -2.09
CA PHE A 79 -10.61 7.50 -1.83
C PHE A 79 -10.60 8.68 -2.81
N VAL A 80 -9.50 8.99 -3.47
CA VAL A 80 -9.38 10.20 -4.29
C VAL A 80 -10.45 10.22 -5.39
N LYS A 81 -10.63 9.12 -6.13
CA LYS A 81 -11.66 9.03 -7.19
C LYS A 81 -13.10 9.14 -6.64
N PRO A 82 -13.52 8.39 -5.60
CA PRO A 82 -14.81 8.58 -4.94
C PRO A 82 -15.07 10.01 -4.46
N VAL A 83 -14.06 10.68 -3.87
CA VAL A 83 -14.20 12.05 -3.35
C VAL A 83 -14.34 13.05 -4.50
N LEU A 84 -13.54 12.93 -5.56
CA LEU A 84 -13.70 13.75 -6.77
C LEU A 84 -15.09 13.58 -7.37
N HIS A 85 -15.60 12.35 -7.45
CA HIS A 85 -16.96 12.11 -7.92
C HIS A 85 -18.01 12.74 -6.98
N LEU A 86 -17.84 12.64 -5.66
CA LEU A 86 -18.76 13.24 -4.68
C LEU A 86 -18.81 14.78 -4.81
N PHE A 87 -17.66 15.41 -5.04
CA PHE A 87 -17.57 16.85 -5.28
C PHE A 87 -18.27 17.25 -6.58
N ASN A 88 -18.03 16.51 -7.66
CA ASN A 88 -18.66 16.77 -8.96
C ASN A 88 -20.19 16.54 -8.94
N ALA A 89 -20.66 15.52 -8.23
CA ALA A 89 -22.06 15.10 -8.29
C ALA A 89 -22.97 15.79 -7.25
N SER A 90 -22.40 16.24 -6.11
CA SER A 90 -23.21 16.67 -4.96
C SER A 90 -22.66 17.92 -4.27
N ILE A 91 -21.46 17.86 -3.68
CA ILE A 91 -21.00 18.90 -2.73
C ILE A 91 -20.71 20.23 -3.42
N LEU A 92 -19.98 20.19 -4.54
CA LEU A 92 -19.61 21.37 -5.31
C LEU A 92 -20.44 21.51 -6.58
N LYS A 93 -21.50 20.71 -6.73
CA LYS A 93 -22.44 20.87 -7.82
C LYS A 93 -23.14 22.21 -7.66
N VAL A 94 -23.02 23.05 -8.69
CA VAL A 94 -23.73 24.32 -8.78
C VAL A 94 -25.23 24.02 -8.82
N LYS A 95 -25.98 24.73 -7.97
CA LYS A 95 -27.43 24.65 -7.87
C LYS A 95 -28.06 25.96 -8.35
N ASP A 96 -29.35 25.90 -8.65
CA ASP A 96 -30.09 27.07 -9.15
C ASP A 96 -30.30 28.13 -8.07
N ASP A 97 -30.34 27.71 -6.79
CA ASP A 97 -30.44 28.57 -5.62
C ASP A 97 -29.09 29.17 -5.16
N ASP A 98 -27.98 28.83 -5.82
CA ASP A 98 -26.68 29.41 -5.52
C ASP A 98 -26.59 30.87 -5.95
N THR A 99 -26.10 31.72 -5.03
CA THR A 99 -25.64 33.08 -5.36
C THR A 99 -24.53 33.04 -6.39
N ASP A 100 -24.33 34.14 -7.13
CA ASP A 100 -23.25 34.25 -8.12
C ASP A 100 -21.86 33.98 -7.52
N LEU A 101 -21.64 34.43 -6.28
CA LEU A 101 -20.40 34.14 -5.55
C LEU A 101 -20.25 32.65 -5.23
N SER A 102 -21.30 31.99 -4.73
CA SER A 102 -21.29 30.53 -4.45
C SER A 102 -21.00 29.73 -5.71
N ARG A 103 -21.65 30.12 -6.83
CA ARG A 103 -21.45 29.53 -8.15
C ARG A 103 -20.00 29.68 -8.61
N ALA A 104 -19.43 30.88 -8.49
CA ALA A 104 -18.04 31.13 -8.87
C ALA A 104 -17.04 30.31 -8.03
N ILE A 105 -17.23 30.26 -6.70
CA ILE A 105 -16.36 29.49 -5.80
C ILE A 105 -16.44 27.99 -6.11
N LYS A 106 -17.64 27.42 -6.20
CA LYS A 106 -17.85 26.00 -6.50
C LYS A 106 -17.21 25.61 -7.84
N SER A 107 -17.47 26.39 -8.88
CA SER A 107 -16.90 26.16 -10.21
C SER A 107 -15.38 26.23 -10.20
N LYS A 108 -14.78 27.23 -9.53
CA LYS A 108 -13.32 27.37 -9.48
C LYS A 108 -12.62 26.24 -8.74
N ILE A 109 -13.19 25.78 -7.62
CA ILE A 109 -12.64 24.64 -6.88
C ILE A 109 -12.74 23.37 -7.73
N LEU A 110 -13.89 23.14 -8.37
CA LEU A 110 -14.14 21.94 -9.17
C LEU A 110 -13.28 21.91 -10.45
N GLU A 111 -13.11 23.06 -11.10
CA GLU A 111 -12.19 23.25 -12.23
C GLU A 111 -10.75 22.90 -11.83
N TYR A 112 -10.24 23.48 -10.74
CA TYR A 112 -8.90 23.20 -10.23
C TYR A 112 -8.69 21.70 -9.92
N LEU A 113 -9.64 21.07 -9.22
CA LEU A 113 -9.51 19.67 -8.86
C LEU A 113 -9.55 18.76 -10.09
N ASN A 114 -10.47 19.00 -11.02
CA ASN A 114 -10.55 18.18 -12.24
C ASN A 114 -9.29 18.36 -13.11
N GLU A 115 -8.75 19.57 -13.22
CA GLU A 115 -7.49 19.83 -13.91
C GLU A 115 -6.31 19.13 -13.22
N LYS A 116 -6.21 19.25 -11.89
CA LYS A 116 -5.12 18.66 -11.10
C LYS A 116 -4.99 17.15 -11.26
N TYR A 117 -6.11 16.46 -11.42
CA TYR A 117 -6.16 15.01 -11.60
C TYR A 117 -6.45 14.59 -13.05
N SER A 118 -6.42 15.50 -14.03
CA SER A 118 -6.78 15.21 -15.44
C SER A 118 -5.79 14.32 -16.18
N ASP A 119 -4.57 14.17 -15.63
CA ASP A 119 -3.53 13.34 -16.23
C ASP A 119 -4.00 11.88 -16.45
N PRO A 120 -3.84 11.31 -17.66
CA PRO A 120 -4.32 9.96 -17.97
C PRO A 120 -3.71 8.86 -17.10
N ASP A 121 -2.44 8.98 -16.73
CA ASP A 121 -1.76 7.99 -15.90
C ASP A 121 -2.28 8.04 -14.46
N ILE A 122 -2.50 9.25 -13.93
CA ILE A 122 -3.16 9.46 -12.64
C ILE A 122 -4.59 8.91 -12.66
N GLN A 123 -5.37 9.18 -13.70
CA GLN A 123 -6.73 8.64 -13.82
C GLN A 123 -6.73 7.11 -13.85
N ALA A 124 -5.84 6.49 -14.61
CA ALA A 124 -5.71 5.03 -14.68
C ALA A 124 -5.31 4.42 -13.32
N LEU A 125 -4.41 5.08 -12.57
CA LEU A 125 -4.03 4.67 -11.23
C LEU A 125 -5.22 4.75 -10.26
N LEU A 126 -5.93 5.88 -10.26
CA LEU A 126 -7.08 6.12 -9.39
C LEU A 126 -8.25 5.17 -9.67
N ASP A 127 -8.49 4.87 -10.95
CA ASP A 127 -9.50 3.91 -11.38
C ASP A 127 -9.21 2.50 -10.87
N MET A 128 -7.94 2.07 -10.91
CA MET A 128 -7.54 0.76 -10.42
C MET A 128 -7.50 0.70 -8.89
N ALA A 129 -6.96 1.72 -8.23
CA ALA A 129 -6.90 1.80 -6.77
C ALA A 129 -8.31 1.77 -6.14
N SER A 130 -9.26 2.52 -6.72
CA SER A 130 -10.66 2.50 -6.28
C SER A 130 -11.37 1.18 -6.62
N THR A 131 -11.02 0.54 -7.74
CA THR A 131 -11.62 -0.76 -8.14
C THR A 131 -11.20 -1.91 -7.23
N VAL A 132 -9.93 -1.95 -6.83
CA VAL A 132 -9.40 -2.97 -5.91
C VAL A 132 -9.93 -2.77 -4.49
N ASP A 133 -10.36 -1.56 -4.12
CA ASP A 133 -10.98 -1.29 -2.83
C ASP A 133 -12.39 -1.90 -2.74
N PRO A 134 -12.64 -2.85 -1.82
CA PRO A 134 -13.93 -3.52 -1.70
C PRO A 134 -15.12 -2.59 -1.41
N ARG A 135 -14.87 -1.39 -0.86
CA ARG A 135 -15.91 -0.41 -0.53
C ARG A 135 -16.49 0.25 -1.76
N PHE A 136 -15.64 0.46 -2.76
CA PHE A 136 -15.97 1.20 -3.97
C PHE A 136 -16.22 0.27 -5.14
N LYS A 137 -15.41 -0.79 -5.28
CA LYS A 137 -15.47 -1.69 -6.43
C LYS A 137 -15.46 -0.84 -7.71
N MET A 138 -16.25 -1.20 -8.72
CA MET A 138 -16.34 -0.45 -9.98
C MET A 138 -17.38 0.69 -9.97
N ARG A 139 -17.79 1.20 -8.80
CA ARG A 139 -18.86 2.22 -8.72
C ARG A 139 -18.46 3.56 -9.35
N TYR A 140 -17.17 3.89 -9.38
CA TYR A 140 -16.67 5.20 -9.82
C TYR A 140 -15.89 5.14 -11.14
N THR A 141 -15.89 3.98 -11.80
CA THR A 141 -15.24 3.72 -13.09
C THR A 141 -16.32 3.56 -14.15
N ALA A 142 -16.83 4.66 -14.69
CA ALA A 142 -17.98 4.64 -15.61
C ALA A 142 -17.60 4.24 -17.05
N GLU A 143 -16.50 4.77 -17.59
CA GLU A 143 -16.21 4.71 -19.03
C GLU A 143 -15.33 3.52 -19.45
N ASN A 144 -14.57 2.92 -18.52
CA ASN A 144 -13.51 1.95 -18.83
C ASN A 144 -13.62 0.60 -18.11
N LYS A 145 -14.83 0.19 -17.72
CA LYS A 145 -15.06 -1.01 -16.89
C LYS A 145 -14.42 -2.28 -17.43
N THR A 146 -14.55 -2.54 -18.73
CA THR A 146 -14.02 -3.73 -19.40
C THR A 146 -12.49 -3.71 -19.44
N THR A 147 -11.91 -2.56 -19.78
CA THR A 147 -10.45 -2.33 -19.83
C THR A 147 -9.81 -2.47 -18.45
N ILE A 148 -10.46 -1.95 -17.41
CA ILE A 148 -9.97 -2.05 -16.02
C ILE A 148 -10.06 -3.51 -15.55
N GLN A 149 -11.15 -4.22 -15.88
CA GLN A 149 -11.27 -5.64 -15.54
C GLN A 149 -10.24 -6.51 -16.26
N SER A 150 -9.98 -6.28 -17.54
CA SER A 150 -8.99 -7.05 -18.29
C SER A 150 -7.58 -6.83 -17.74
N ARG A 151 -7.22 -5.57 -17.46
CA ARG A 151 -5.96 -5.21 -16.80
C ARG A 151 -5.84 -5.86 -15.43
N LEU A 152 -6.87 -5.77 -14.59
CA LEU A 152 -6.87 -6.37 -13.26
C LEU A 152 -6.68 -7.90 -13.32
N LYS A 153 -7.39 -8.58 -14.23
CA LYS A 153 -7.22 -10.03 -14.44
C LYS A 153 -5.80 -10.38 -14.88
N SER A 154 -5.23 -9.60 -15.80
CA SER A 154 -3.85 -9.80 -16.26
C SER A 154 -2.86 -9.67 -15.10
N GLU A 155 -2.94 -8.58 -14.33
CA GLU A 155 -2.05 -8.35 -13.18
C GLU A 155 -2.21 -9.44 -12.11
N MET A 156 -3.45 -9.85 -11.80
CA MET A 156 -3.71 -10.95 -10.87
C MET A 156 -3.14 -12.29 -11.36
N GLN A 157 -3.22 -12.55 -12.67
CA GLN A 157 -2.67 -13.76 -13.27
C GLN A 157 -1.13 -13.74 -13.24
N THR A 158 -0.52 -12.58 -13.50
CA THR A 158 0.94 -12.39 -13.36
C THR A 158 1.39 -12.61 -11.92
N LEU A 159 0.69 -12.03 -10.94
CA LEU A 159 1.00 -12.25 -9.51
C LEU A 159 0.83 -13.72 -9.11
N ALA A 160 -0.20 -14.40 -9.59
CA ALA A 160 -0.42 -15.83 -9.32
C ALA A 160 0.67 -16.72 -9.91
N MET A 161 1.28 -16.34 -11.04
CA MET A 161 2.42 -17.05 -11.63
C MET A 161 3.75 -16.82 -10.89
N MET A 162 3.86 -15.74 -10.11
CA MET A 162 5.04 -15.42 -9.30
C MET A 162 5.00 -16.02 -7.89
N VAL A 163 3.85 -16.56 -7.45
CA VAL A 163 3.71 -17.29 -6.20
C VAL A 163 3.76 -18.79 -6.50
N PRO A 164 4.68 -19.59 -5.91
CA PRO A 164 4.66 -21.03 -6.10
C PRO A 164 3.33 -21.61 -5.59
N PRO A 165 2.79 -22.68 -6.20
CA PRO A 165 1.55 -23.28 -5.74
C PRO A 165 1.66 -23.67 -4.26
N GLN A 166 0.85 -23.05 -3.39
CA GLN A 166 0.52 -23.69 -2.14
C GLN A 166 -0.40 -24.86 -2.49
N GLU A 167 0.06 -26.07 -2.22
CA GLU A 167 -0.76 -27.28 -2.30
C GLU A 167 -2.01 -27.07 -1.45
N THR A 168 -3.16 -27.19 -2.11
CA THR A 168 -4.48 -27.18 -1.49
C THR A 168 -4.57 -28.39 -0.57
N ALA A 169 -4.50 -28.18 0.74
CA ALA A 169 -4.78 -29.22 1.72
C ALA A 169 -6.26 -29.62 1.62
N GLN A 170 -6.51 -30.89 1.27
CA GLN A 170 -7.82 -31.53 1.41
C GLN A 170 -8.19 -31.66 2.88
N GLU A 171 -9.49 -31.50 3.15
CA GLU A 171 -10.13 -31.70 4.44
C GLU A 171 -9.93 -33.12 4.98
N THR A 172 -9.27 -33.28 6.12
CA THR A 172 -9.60 -34.34 7.09
C THR A 172 -9.22 -33.91 8.52
N SER A 173 -10.23 -33.85 9.39
CA SER A 173 -10.26 -34.07 10.85
C SER A 173 -9.26 -33.37 11.81
N GLU A 174 -9.87 -32.57 12.69
CA GLU A 174 -9.55 -32.22 14.09
C GLU A 174 -8.34 -32.91 14.77
N GLU A 175 -7.30 -32.13 15.13
CA GLU A 175 -6.88 -31.76 16.51
C GLU A 175 -5.41 -31.24 16.52
N ASP A 176 -5.29 -30.02 17.07
CA ASP A 176 -4.15 -29.38 17.74
C ASP A 176 -2.85 -28.92 17.00
N ALA A 177 -2.29 -27.83 17.57
CA ALA A 177 -0.99 -27.17 17.33
C ALA A 177 -0.84 -26.17 16.14
N GLU A 178 -1.39 -24.98 16.35
CA GLU A 178 -0.71 -23.67 16.33
C GLU A 178 0.43 -23.41 15.31
N ALA A 179 0.08 -22.68 14.23
CA ALA A 179 0.82 -21.52 13.69
C ALA A 179 0.07 -20.93 12.48
N GLY A 180 -1.12 -20.39 12.71
CA GLY A 180 -1.91 -19.72 11.67
C GLY A 180 -1.50 -18.25 11.49
N CYS A 181 -0.94 -17.90 10.34
CA CYS A 181 -0.88 -16.51 9.89
C CYS A 181 -2.32 -16.01 9.69
N ALA A 182 -2.81 -15.21 10.63
CA ALA A 182 -4.18 -14.68 10.62
C ALA A 182 -4.45 -13.84 9.35
N PRO A 183 -5.67 -13.90 8.79
CA PRO A 183 -6.04 -13.06 7.65
C PRO A 183 -5.87 -11.59 8.02
N LYS A 184 -5.04 -10.85 7.26
CA LYS A 184 -4.80 -9.42 7.47
C LYS A 184 -6.13 -8.68 7.51
N LYS A 185 -6.54 -8.20 8.69
CA LYS A 185 -7.71 -7.32 8.84
C LYS A 185 -7.49 -6.10 7.95
N LYS A 186 -8.39 -5.87 7.01
CA LYS A 186 -8.36 -4.68 6.14
C LYS A 186 -8.56 -3.43 7.01
N MET A 187 -7.48 -2.68 7.23
CA MET A 187 -7.52 -1.41 7.95
C MET A 187 -8.21 -0.36 7.08
N THR A 188 -9.31 0.21 7.56
CA THR A 188 -9.98 1.34 6.93
C THR A 188 -9.41 2.65 7.47
N LEU A 189 -9.54 3.75 6.73
CA LEU A 189 -9.16 5.07 7.23
C LEU A 189 -9.78 5.36 8.61
N GLY A 190 -11.06 5.03 8.79
CA GLY A 190 -11.77 5.17 10.07
C GLY A 190 -11.21 4.28 11.20
N SER A 191 -10.60 3.14 10.89
CA SER A 191 -9.95 2.30 11.91
C SER A 191 -8.68 2.94 12.48
N TYR A 192 -7.96 3.77 11.72
CA TYR A 192 -6.84 4.54 12.25
C TYR A 192 -7.31 5.60 13.24
N PHE A 193 -8.39 6.33 12.91
CA PHE A 193 -8.98 7.32 13.80
C PHE A 193 -9.53 6.69 15.09
N LYS A 194 -10.24 5.55 14.99
CA LYS A 194 -10.77 4.86 16.16
C LYS A 194 -9.68 4.29 17.07
N THR A 195 -8.58 3.79 16.49
CA THR A 195 -7.43 3.32 17.27
C THR A 195 -6.74 4.47 18.00
N ALA A 196 -6.64 5.64 17.35
CA ALA A 196 -6.13 6.86 17.98
C ALA A 196 -7.05 7.36 19.11
N GLU A 197 -8.38 7.31 18.93
CA GLU A 197 -9.35 7.66 19.96
C GLU A 197 -9.29 6.73 21.18
N GLN A 198 -9.05 5.44 20.97
CA GLN A 198 -8.89 4.47 22.06
C GLN A 198 -7.53 4.59 22.78
N ALA A 199 -6.53 5.22 22.16
CA ALA A 199 -5.23 5.48 22.76
C ALA A 199 -5.20 6.78 23.58
N LEU A 200 -6.26 7.58 23.56
CA LEU A 200 -6.41 8.75 24.42
C LEU A 200 -6.84 8.32 25.84
N PRO A 201 -6.24 8.88 26.90
CA PRO A 201 -6.71 8.63 28.26
C PRO A 201 -8.16 9.10 28.41
N PRO A 202 -8.99 8.44 29.26
CA PRO A 202 -10.35 8.88 29.48
C PRO A 202 -10.33 10.33 30.00
N ASN A 203 -10.99 11.21 29.25
CA ASN A 203 -11.19 12.60 29.63
C ASN A 203 -12.11 12.61 30.86
N ASN A 204 -11.52 12.71 32.05
CA ASN A 204 -12.26 13.00 33.28
C ASN A 204 -12.73 14.46 33.23
N GLN A 205 -13.76 14.73 32.44
CA GLN A 205 -14.63 15.88 32.68
C GLN A 205 -15.65 15.45 33.73
N GLU A 206 -15.24 15.56 34.98
CA GLU A 206 -16.15 15.58 36.11
C GLU A 206 -17.07 16.80 35.91
N SER A 207 -18.35 16.53 35.69
CA SER A 207 -19.41 17.52 35.88
C SER A 207 -19.40 17.95 37.34
N SER A 208 -18.78 19.08 37.66
CA SER A 208 -19.12 19.81 38.88
C SER A 208 -20.23 20.78 38.54
N VAL A 209 -21.46 20.28 38.68
CA VAL A 209 -22.63 21.12 38.93
C VAL A 209 -22.59 21.48 40.40
N ALA A 210 -22.36 22.75 40.69
CA ALA A 210 -22.83 23.45 41.89
C ALA A 210 -22.92 24.95 41.59
#